data_AF-A0A074TB21-F1
#
_entry.id   AF-A0A074TB21-F1
#
_cell.length_a   1.000
_cell.length_b   1.000
_cell.length_c   1.000
_cell.angle_alpha   90.00
_cell.angle_beta   90.00
_cell.angle_gamma   90.00
#
_symmetry.space_group_name_H-M   'P 1'
#
loop_
_entity.id
_entity.type
_entity.pdbx_description
1 polymer ?
#
loop_
_entity_poly.entity_id
_entity_poly.type
_entity_poly.pdbx_seq_one_letter_code
_entity_poly.pdbx_strand_id
1 'polypeptide(L)'
;MRYYTIALPLLVLLSGCIEGTQSTTAINSSGGTSSGTIIPRSDGGYALTFSAQGNACSAVFDDPRPRGRELSPVTCTGDGSGNATMVYSDDGTPDRVTFGGLGIGSGTLVF
;
A
#
# COMPACT_ATOMS: atom_id res chain seq x y z
N MET A 1 7.56 39.58 41.02
CA MET A 1 8.31 38.63 40.18
C MET A 1 8.58 37.36 40.98
N ARG A 2 7.97 36.23 40.60
CA ARG A 2 8.44 34.87 40.86
C ARG A 2 7.64 33.92 39.95
N TYR A 3 8.40 33.15 39.17
CA TYR A 3 7.99 32.23 38.12
C TYR A 3 7.53 30.88 38.71
N TYR A 4 7.22 29.93 37.80
CA TYR A 4 6.88 28.50 37.98
C TYR A 4 5.36 28.23 38.03
N THR A 5 4.74 27.41 37.18
CA THR A 5 5.24 26.33 36.32
C THR A 5 4.24 26.10 35.18
N ILE A 6 4.73 25.95 33.96
CA ILE A 6 3.97 25.55 32.77
C ILE A 6 3.54 24.10 32.96
N ALA A 7 2.25 23.84 33.20
CA ALA A 7 1.68 22.51 33.12
C ALA A 7 1.29 22.24 31.66
N LEU A 8 2.25 21.70 30.91
CA LEU A 8 2.07 21.19 29.56
C LEU A 8 1.24 19.89 29.66
N PRO A 9 0.02 19.79 29.13
CA PRO A 9 -0.59 18.49 28.95
C PRO A 9 0.18 17.81 27.82
N LEU A 10 1.09 16.92 28.20
CA LEU A 10 1.77 16.00 27.32
C LEU A 10 0.71 15.07 26.72
N LEU A 11 0.15 15.50 25.59
CA LEU A 11 -0.74 14.71 24.75
C LEU A 11 0.07 13.52 24.23
N VAL A 12 -0.11 12.40 24.92
CA VAL A 12 0.22 11.05 24.50
C VAL A 12 -0.56 10.78 23.21
N LEU A 13 -0.01 11.18 22.07
CA LEU A 13 -0.46 10.69 20.78
C LEU A 13 0.19 9.33 20.57
N LEU A 14 -0.64 8.32 20.74
CA LEU A 14 -0.39 6.93 20.41
C LEU A 14 0.29 6.82 19.04
N SER A 15 1.62 6.68 19.03
CA SER A 15 2.35 6.10 17.91
C SER A 15 2.11 4.58 17.93
N GLY A 16 0.87 4.18 17.69
CA GLY A 16 0.57 2.84 17.19
C GLY A 16 1.03 2.78 15.74
N CYS A 17 2.35 2.89 15.52
CA CYS A 17 2.95 2.54 14.25
C CYS A 17 2.67 1.05 14.08
N ILE A 18 1.72 0.69 13.23
CA ILE A 18 1.65 -0.68 12.70
C ILE A 18 2.95 -0.85 11.93
N GLU A 19 3.97 -1.41 12.58
CA GLU A 19 5.28 -1.67 11.99
C GLU A 19 5.07 -2.40 10.66
N GLY A 20 5.60 -1.81 9.59
CA GLY A 20 5.56 -2.37 8.23
C GLY A 20 4.43 -1.89 7.31
N THR A 21 3.50 -1.04 7.77
CA THR A 21 2.57 -0.38 6.82
C THR A 21 3.32 0.62 5.95
N GLN A 22 3.40 0.35 4.64
CA GLN A 22 4.07 1.22 3.67
C GLN A 22 3.02 1.89 2.78
N SER A 23 2.99 3.22 2.78
CA SER A 23 2.11 4.00 1.89
C SER A 23 2.95 4.70 0.83
N THR A 24 2.58 4.54 -0.43
CA THR A 24 3.20 5.23 -1.55
C THR A 24 2.14 5.88 -2.43
N THR A 25 2.56 6.92 -3.14
CA THR A 25 1.79 7.53 -4.20
C THR A 25 2.60 7.41 -5.46
N ALA A 26 2.06 6.76 -6.48
CA ALA A 26 2.71 6.70 -7.77
C ALA A 26 1.80 7.27 -8.87
N ILE A 27 2.44 7.78 -9.90
CA ILE A 27 1.75 8.29 -11.08
C ILE A 27 1.39 7.07 -11.94
N ASN A 28 0.10 6.87 -12.18
CA ASN A 28 -0.42 5.82 -13.04
C ASN A 28 -0.09 6.17 -14.50
N SER A 29 0.25 5.17 -15.32
CA SER A 29 0.61 5.38 -16.73
C SER A 29 -0.53 5.95 -17.59
N SER A 30 -1.77 5.94 -17.09
CA SER A 30 -2.93 6.62 -17.69
C SER A 30 -3.01 8.12 -17.39
N GLY A 31 -2.00 8.73 -16.76
CA GLY A 31 -1.94 10.17 -16.48
C GLY A 31 -2.72 10.62 -15.23
N GLY A 32 -3.16 9.68 -14.39
CA GLY A 32 -3.77 9.95 -13.09
C GLY A 32 -2.83 9.65 -11.91
N THR A 33 -3.19 10.13 -10.72
CA THR A 33 -2.48 9.79 -9.47
C THR A 33 -3.10 8.53 -8.88
N SER A 34 -2.30 7.47 -8.68
CA SER A 34 -2.72 6.28 -7.94
C SER A 34 -1.99 6.25 -6.61
N SER A 35 -2.73 6.48 -5.53
CA SER A 35 -2.26 6.21 -4.17
C SER A 35 -2.42 4.73 -3.87
N GLY A 36 -1.41 4.09 -3.29
CA GLY A 36 -1.47 2.71 -2.85
C GLY A 36 -0.83 2.51 -1.48
N THR A 37 -1.47 1.69 -0.66
CA THR A 37 -0.97 1.31 0.66
C THR A 37 -0.81 -0.19 0.70
N ILE A 38 0.37 -0.65 1.11
CA ILE A 38 0.63 -2.04 1.46
C ILE A 38 0.61 -2.17 2.98
N ILE A 39 -0.13 -3.18 3.44
CA ILE A 39 -0.29 -3.53 4.83
C ILE A 39 0.22 -4.96 5.01
N PRO A 40 1.21 -5.20 5.89
CA PRO A 40 1.64 -6.54 6.24
C PRO A 40 0.51 -7.24 6.98
N ARG A 41 0.34 -8.54 6.70
CA ARG A 41 -0.70 -9.37 7.29
C ARG A 41 -0.11 -10.31 8.32
N SER A 42 -0.92 -10.71 9.29
CA SER A 42 -0.51 -11.62 10.37
C SER A 42 -0.18 -13.05 9.91
N ASP A 43 -0.64 -13.44 8.72
CA ASP A 43 -0.32 -14.72 8.07
C ASP A 43 1.04 -14.69 7.33
N GLY A 44 1.75 -13.56 7.37
CA GLY A 44 3.04 -13.37 6.71
C GLY A 44 2.94 -12.78 5.32
N GLY A 45 1.74 -12.61 4.76
CA GLY A 45 1.51 -11.99 3.46
C GLY A 45 1.38 -10.46 3.48
N TYR A 46 0.96 -9.90 2.35
CA TYR A 46 0.71 -8.46 2.17
C TYR A 46 -0.66 -8.20 1.56
N ALA A 47 -1.37 -7.21 2.08
CA ALA A 47 -2.56 -6.66 1.45
C ALA A 47 -2.22 -5.33 0.79
N LEU A 48 -2.56 -5.19 -0.48
CA LEU A 48 -2.49 -3.92 -1.21
C LEU A 48 -3.89 -3.33 -1.30
N THR A 49 -4.00 -2.03 -1.03
CA THR A 49 -5.16 -1.22 -1.41
C THR A 49 -4.67 -0.07 -2.26
N PHE A 50 -5.37 0.27 -3.35
CA PHE A 50 -4.99 1.37 -4.22
C PHE A 50 -6.19 1.96 -4.94
N SER A 51 -6.05 3.22 -5.37
CA SER A 51 -7.08 3.92 -6.14
C SER A 51 -6.69 3.98 -7.62
N ALA A 52 -7.60 3.59 -8.51
CA ALA A 52 -7.37 3.65 -9.95
C ALA A 52 -8.66 4.02 -10.69
N GLN A 53 -8.60 5.05 -11.54
CA GLN A 53 -9.74 5.57 -12.30
C GLN A 53 -11.01 5.83 -11.45
N GLY A 54 -10.84 6.33 -10.22
CA GLY A 54 -11.96 6.60 -9.30
C GLY A 54 -12.52 5.37 -8.58
N ASN A 55 -11.98 4.18 -8.83
CA ASN A 55 -12.33 2.95 -8.10
C ASN A 55 -11.32 2.66 -6.98
N ALA A 56 -11.80 2.17 -5.86
CA ALA A 56 -10.95 1.57 -4.83
C ALA A 56 -10.74 0.09 -5.17
N CYS A 57 -9.48 -0.32 -5.22
CA CYS A 57 -9.05 -1.64 -5.64
C CYS A 57 -8.16 -2.27 -4.58
N SER A 58 -8.18 -3.60 -4.49
CA SER A 58 -7.36 -4.36 -3.56
C SER A 58 -6.84 -5.66 -4.15
N ALA A 59 -5.70 -6.11 -3.64
CA ALA A 59 -5.09 -7.40 -3.97
C ALA A 59 -4.42 -7.97 -2.71
N VAL A 60 -4.33 -9.29 -2.64
CA VAL A 60 -3.69 -10.00 -1.52
C VAL A 60 -2.57 -10.86 -2.07
N PHE A 61 -1.43 -10.82 -1.40
CA PHE A 61 -0.24 -11.57 -1.75
C PHE A 61 0.15 -12.46 -0.56
N ASP A 62 0.14 -13.77 -0.77
CA ASP A 62 0.24 -14.78 0.29
C ASP A 62 1.62 -15.47 0.34
N ASP A 63 2.45 -15.35 -0.70
CA ASP A 63 3.75 -16.03 -0.81
C ASP A 63 4.89 -15.02 -1.07
N PRO A 64 5.22 -14.16 -0.09
CA PRO A 64 6.35 -13.26 -0.21
C PRO A 64 7.66 -14.05 -0.24
N ARG A 65 8.43 -13.83 -1.31
CA ARG A 65 9.69 -14.51 -1.55
C ARG A 65 10.77 -13.49 -1.86
N PRO A 66 11.93 -13.53 -1.19
CA PRO A 66 13.08 -12.69 -1.52
C PRO A 66 13.41 -12.73 -3.02
N ARG A 67 13.52 -11.54 -3.64
CA ARG A 67 13.75 -11.36 -5.09
C ARG A 67 12.68 -12.01 -5.99
N GLY A 68 11.56 -12.38 -5.39
CA GLY A 68 10.47 -13.07 -6.03
C GLY A 68 9.45 -12.13 -6.64
N ARG A 69 8.45 -12.73 -7.27
CA ARG A 69 7.24 -12.04 -7.71
C ARG A 69 6.01 -12.89 -7.42
N GLU A 70 4.91 -12.22 -7.21
CA GLU A 70 3.60 -12.83 -6.99
C GLU A 70 2.54 -12.11 -7.81
N LEU A 71 1.66 -12.86 -8.45
CA LEU A 71 0.53 -12.33 -9.21
C LEU A 71 -0.75 -12.59 -8.41
N SER A 72 -1.54 -11.55 -8.23
CA SER A 72 -2.81 -11.64 -7.52
C SER A 72 -3.93 -10.94 -8.29
N PRO A 73 -5.15 -11.50 -8.32
CA PRO A 73 -6.29 -10.81 -8.89
C PRO A 73 -6.62 -9.55 -8.11
N VAL A 74 -7.02 -8.51 -8.83
CA VAL A 74 -7.48 -7.25 -8.24
C VAL A 74 -9.00 -7.27 -8.13
N THR A 75 -9.49 -6.95 -6.94
CA THR A 75 -10.92 -6.71 -6.69
C THR A 75 -11.15 -5.21 -6.54
N CYS A 76 -12.11 -4.64 -7.27
CA CYS A 76 -12.45 -3.23 -7.17
C CYS A 76 -13.91 -3.04 -6.79
N THR A 77 -14.24 -1.87 -6.24
CA THR A 77 -15.61 -1.49 -5.85
C THR A 77 -16.57 -1.28 -7.03
N GLY A 78 -16.05 -1.19 -8.27
CA GLY A 78 -16.84 -1.11 -9.50
C GLY A 78 -16.57 -2.30 -10.43
N ASP A 79 -16.98 -2.21 -11.69
CA ASP A 79 -16.82 -3.29 -12.69
C ASP A 79 -15.37 -3.48 -13.18
N GLY A 80 -14.44 -2.73 -12.58
CA GLY A 80 -13.02 -2.83 -12.88
C GLY A 80 -12.46 -4.18 -12.43
N SER A 81 -11.72 -4.85 -13.32
CA SER A 81 -11.08 -6.13 -13.05
C SER A 81 -9.68 -6.15 -13.64
N GLY A 82 -8.77 -6.88 -13.00
CA GLY A 82 -7.39 -6.95 -13.44
C GLY A 82 -6.54 -7.82 -12.54
N ASN A 83 -5.23 -7.68 -12.69
CA ASN A 83 -4.26 -8.33 -11.83
C ASN A 83 -3.22 -7.32 -11.35
N ALA A 84 -2.63 -7.62 -10.21
CA ALA A 84 -1.50 -6.91 -9.65
C ALA A 84 -0.34 -7.89 -9.48
N THR A 85 0.84 -7.48 -9.92
CA THR A 85 2.09 -8.23 -9.74
C THR A 85 2.93 -7.52 -8.69
N MET A 86 3.15 -8.17 -7.56
CA MET A 86 4.11 -7.76 -6.54
C MET A 86 5.51 -8.22 -6.93
N VAL A 87 6.48 -7.34 -6.74
CA VAL A 87 7.91 -7.62 -6.79
C VAL A 87 8.46 -7.37 -5.39
N TYR A 88 9.26 -8.32 -4.90
CA TYR A 88 9.87 -8.24 -3.58
C TYR A 88 11.35 -7.92 -3.66
N SER A 89 11.84 -7.19 -2.67
CA SER A 89 13.24 -6.89 -2.40
C SER A 89 14.05 -8.13 -2.00
N ASP A 90 15.36 -7.96 -1.80
CA ASP A 90 16.28 -9.03 -1.37
C ASP A 90 15.94 -9.61 0.03
N ASP A 91 15.17 -8.91 0.85
CA ASP A 91 14.71 -9.34 2.17
C ASP A 91 13.26 -9.88 2.19
N GLY A 92 12.61 -9.94 1.02
CA GLY A 92 11.22 -10.37 0.90
C GLY A 92 10.18 -9.28 1.20
N THR A 93 10.60 -8.04 1.46
CA THR A 93 9.69 -6.91 1.60
C THR A 93 9.18 -6.43 0.23
N PRO A 94 8.03 -5.74 0.15
CA PRO A 94 7.51 -5.17 -1.10
C PRO A 94 8.46 -4.10 -1.67
N ASP A 95 8.89 -4.26 -2.92
CA ASP A 95 9.64 -3.24 -3.71
C ASP A 95 8.68 -2.45 -4.59
N ARG A 96 7.83 -3.17 -5.33
CA ARG A 96 6.97 -2.58 -6.35
C ARG A 96 5.75 -3.43 -6.61
N VAL A 97 4.62 -2.77 -6.88
CA VAL A 97 3.45 -3.42 -7.48
C VAL A 97 3.12 -2.81 -8.82
N THR A 98 3.01 -3.63 -9.85
CA THR A 98 2.43 -3.23 -11.13
C THR A 98 1.03 -3.81 -11.25
N PHE A 99 0.02 -2.95 -11.46
CA PHE A 99 -1.36 -3.37 -11.68
C PHE A 99 -1.80 -3.07 -13.11
N GLY A 100 -2.73 -3.86 -13.63
CA GLY A 100 -3.27 -3.70 -14.96
C GLY A 100 -4.60 -4.41 -15.12
N GLY A 101 -5.56 -3.78 -15.79
CA GLY A 101 -6.88 -4.37 -15.98
C GLY A 101 -7.89 -3.52 -16.75
N LEU A 102 -8.99 -4.15 -17.12
CA LEU A 102 -10.13 -3.49 -17.75
C LEU A 102 -10.87 -2.65 -16.70
N GLY A 103 -11.20 -1.41 -17.03
CA GLY A 103 -11.87 -0.47 -16.11
C GLY A 103 -10.98 0.16 -15.04
N ILE A 104 -9.77 -0.36 -14.80
CA ILE A 104 -8.82 0.17 -13.80
C ILE A 104 -7.57 0.81 -14.41
N GLY A 105 -7.31 0.57 -15.70
CA GLY A 105 -6.08 1.04 -16.37
C GLY A 105 -4.85 0.25 -15.92
N SER A 106 -3.67 0.86 -15.98
CA SER A 106 -2.43 0.21 -15.55
C SER A 106 -1.44 1.19 -14.93
N GLY A 107 -0.82 0.80 -13.82
CA GLY A 107 0.13 1.65 -13.12
C GLY A 107 1.15 0.85 -12.34
N THR A 108 2.16 1.54 -11.84
CA THR A 108 3.21 0.95 -11.01
C THR A 108 3.36 1.77 -9.75
N LEU A 109 3.20 1.13 -8.60
CA LEU A 109 3.45 1.64 -7.25
C LEU A 109 4.83 1.17 -6.82
N VAL A 110 5.66 2.05 -6.25
CA VAL A 110 7.00 1.71 -5.74
C VAL A 110 7.04 2.06 -4.26
N PHE A 111 7.52 1.13 -3.43
CA PHE A 111 7.47 1.20 -1.97
C PHE A 111 8.86 1.35 -1.37
#